data_AF-A0A926TYI2-F1
#
_entry.id   AF-A0A926TYI2-F1
#
_cell.length_a   1.000
_cell.length_b   1.000
_cell.length_c   1.000
_cell.angle_alpha   90.00
_cell.angle_beta   90.00
_cell.angle_gamma   90.00
#
_symmetry.space_group_name_H-M   'P 1'
#
loop_
_entity.id
_entity.type
_entity.pdbx_description
1 polymer ?
#
loop_
_entity_poly.entity_id
_entity_poly.type
_entity_poly.pdbx_seq_one_letter_code
_entity_poly.pdbx_strand_id
1 'polypeptide(L)' 'MCDGLSILPSCPTCPSAQTVKKGRIHTGKQRFKCRECGRQFVEDPANAPIAQSMQVARLIITST' A
#
# COMPACT_ATOMS: atom_id res chain seq x y z
N MET A 1 23.39 -21.00 -5.75
CA MET A 1 22.80 -20.71 -7.08
C MET A 1 21.71 -19.70 -6.82
N CYS A 2 22.10 -18.43 -6.68
CA CYS A 2 21.15 -17.37 -6.34
C CYS A 2 20.56 -16.91 -7.66
N ASP A 3 19.48 -17.57 -8.09
CA ASP A 3 18.69 -17.11 -9.23
C ASP A 3 18.20 -15.71 -8.90
N GLY A 4 18.74 -14.72 -9.62
CA GLY A 4 18.49 -13.30 -9.45
C GLY A 4 17.07 -12.93 -9.85
N LEU A 5 16.09 -13.53 -9.20
CA LEU A 5 14.69 -13.19 -9.34
C LEU A 5 14.56 -11.75 -8.87
N SER A 6 14.26 -10.85 -9.80
CA SER A 6 13.82 -9.51 -9.46
C SER A 6 12.56 -9.67 -8.60
N ILE A 7 12.70 -9.56 -7.28
CA ILE A 7 11.60 -9.71 -6.32
C ILE A 7 10.70 -8.50 -6.54
N LEU A 8 9.64 -8.66 -7.35
CA LEU A 8 8.58 -7.69 -7.44
C LEU A 8 7.61 -7.93 -6.28
N PRO A 9 7.02 -6.88 -5.69
CA PRO A 9 6.12 -7.03 -4.57
C PRO A 9 4.84 -7.77 -4.98
N SER A 10 4.34 -8.61 -4.08
CA SER A 10 3.07 -9.32 -4.23
C SER A 10 1.90 -8.33 -4.24
N CYS A 11 0.80 -8.68 -4.89
CA CYS A 11 -0.37 -7.82 -4.90
C CYS A 11 -1.05 -7.79 -3.52
N PRO A 12 -1.34 -6.62 -2.92
CA PRO A 12 -1.99 -6.54 -1.61
C PRO A 12 -3.50 -6.85 -1.65
N THR A 13 -4.08 -7.07 -2.83
CA THR A 13 -5.54 -7.24 -3.01
C THR A 13 -5.92 -8.66 -3.44
N CYS A 14 -4.99 -9.44 -4.01
CA CYS A 14 -5.24 -10.79 -4.50
C CYS A 14 -4.00 -11.66 -4.29
N PRO A 15 -4.13 -13.00 -4.27
CA PRO A 15 -3.01 -13.92 -4.02
C PRO A 15 -1.94 -13.96 -5.14
N SER A 16 -2.16 -13.21 -6.22
CA SER A 16 -1.28 -13.13 -7.38
C SER A 16 0.08 -12.51 -7.07
N ALA A 17 1.15 -13.26 -7.39
CA ALA A 17 2.52 -12.77 -7.38
C ALA A 17 2.94 -12.09 -8.71
N GLN A 18 2.07 -12.13 -9.74
CA GLN A 18 2.37 -11.57 -11.05
C GLN A 18 2.14 -10.06 -11.11
N THR A 19 3.16 -9.30 -10.71
CA THR A 19 3.14 -7.83 -10.76
C THR A 19 4.21 -7.33 -11.75
N VAL A 20 4.04 -6.11 -12.24
CA VAL A 20 4.99 -5.45 -13.16
C VAL A 20 5.25 -4.03 -12.73
N LYS A 21 6.48 -3.54 -12.96
CA LYS A 21 6.83 -2.14 -12.79
C LYS A 21 6.02 -1.28 -13.77
N LYS A 22 5.29 -0.28 -13.27
CA LYS A 22 4.44 0.61 -14.07
C LYS A 22 4.77 2.09 -13.80
N GLY A 23 5.91 2.54 -14.34
CA GLY A 23 6.35 3.92 -14.19
C GLY A 23 6.58 4.34 -12.73
N ARG A 24 6.83 5.62 -12.50
CA ARG A 24 7.02 6.20 -11.17
C ARG A 24 5.93 7.22 -10.90
N ILE A 25 5.54 7.39 -9.63
CA ILE A 25 4.75 8.56 -9.23
C ILE A 25 5.62 9.82 -9.26
N HIS A 26 5.01 11.00 -9.22
CA HIS A 26 5.74 12.28 -9.24
C HIS A 26 6.79 12.43 -8.13
N THR A 27 6.66 11.68 -7.03
CA THR A 27 7.65 11.62 -5.94
C THR A 27 8.84 10.68 -6.23
N GLY A 28 8.88 10.06 -7.41
CA GLY A 28 9.94 9.14 -7.84
C GLY A 28 9.78 7.70 -7.38
N LYS A 29 8.82 7.38 -6.51
CA LYS A 29 8.56 6.00 -6.07
C LYS A 29 8.05 5.13 -7.23
N GLN A 30 8.54 3.88 -7.30
CA GLN A 30 8.12 2.90 -8.31
C GLN A 30 6.68 2.45 -8.04
N ARG A 31 5.81 2.52 -9.06
CA ARG A 31 4.49 1.90 -9.01
C ARG A 31 4.56 0.50 -9.58
N PHE A 32 3.69 -0.38 -9.10
CA PHE A 32 3.51 -1.72 -9.62
C PHE A 32 2.07 -1.90 -10.07
N LYS A 33 1.85 -2.71 -11.10
CA LYS A 33 0.53 -3.12 -11.56
C LYS A 33 0.45 -4.65 -11.49
N CYS A 34 -0.59 -5.17 -10.86
CA CYS A 34 -0.92 -6.60 -10.92
C CYS A 34 -1.43 -6.97 -12.31
N ARG A 35 -0.96 -8.08 -12.87
CA ARG A 35 -1.43 -8.59 -14.17
C ARG A 35 -2.80 -9.27 -14.08
N GLU A 36 -3.11 -9.86 -12.92
CA GLU A 36 -4.37 -10.60 -12.74
C GLU A 36 -5.52 -9.66 -12.37
N CYS A 37 -5.44 -8.94 -11.25
CA CYS A 37 -6.53 -8.06 -10.82
C CYS A 37 -6.45 -6.63 -11.40
N GLY A 38 -5.36 -6.29 -12.10
CA GLY A 38 -5.17 -4.95 -12.69
C GLY A 38 -4.85 -3.83 -11.69
N ARG A 39 -4.84 -4.11 -10.38
CA ARG A 39 -4.60 -3.13 -9.31
C ARG A 39 -3.22 -2.49 -9.44
N GLN A 40 -3.17 -1.17 -9.27
CA GLN A 40 -1.91 -0.41 -9.19
C GLN A 40 -1.60 -0.09 -7.72
N PHE A 41 -0.37 -0.33 -7.29
CA PHE A 41 0.05 -0.11 -5.91
C PHE A 41 1.53 0.33 -5.84
N VAL A 42 1.97 0.77 -4.65
CA VAL A 42 3.35 1.17 -4.34
C VAL A 42 3.76 0.37 -3.10
N GLU A 43 5.00 -0.09 -3.03
CA GLU A 43 5.51 -0.92 -1.92
C GLU A 43 5.43 -0.18 -0.57
N ASP A 44 5.84 1.10 -0.55
CA ASP A 44 5.74 1.98 0.62
C ASP A 44 4.79 3.15 0.36
N PRO A 45 3.47 3.01 0.63
CA PRO A 45 2.55 4.14 0.59
C PRO A 45 2.93 5.14 1.70
N ALA A 46 3.43 6.32 1.33
CA ALA A 46 3.73 7.40 2.29
C ALA A 46 2.47 7.92 3.00
N ASN A 47 1.30 7.72 2.38
CA ASN A 47 0.01 8.04 2.93
C ASN A 47 -0.73 6.73 3.20
N ALA A 48 -0.33 6.02 4.26
CA ALA A 48 -1.17 4.98 4.81
C ALA A 48 -2.50 5.62 5.28
N PRO A 49 -3.65 4.94 5.09
CA PRO A 49 -4.88 5.42 5.72
C PRO A 49 -4.62 5.50 7.22
N ILE A 50 -4.97 6.64 7.82
CA ILE A 50 -5.03 6.78 9.28
C ILE A 50 -5.98 5.66 9.72
N ALA A 51 -5.44 4.59 10.33
CA ALA A 51 -6.27 3.60 11.00
C ALA A 51 -7.23 4.39 11.89
N GLN A 52 -8.53 4.15 11.78
CA GLN A 52 -9.56 4.95 12.43
C GLN A 52 -9.44 4.85 13.96
N SER A 53 -8.49 5.58 14.53
CA SER A 53 -8.26 5.74 15.96
C SER A 53 -8.11 7.22 16.31
N MET A 54 -8.55 8.12 15.42
CA MET A 54 -8.85 9.48 15.81
C MET A 54 -10.14 9.42 16.64
N GLN A 55 -9.96 8.94 17.88
CA GLN A 55 -10.94 8.95 18.95
C GLN A 55 -11.38 10.40 19.10
N VAL A 56 -12.62 10.70 18.71
CA VAL A 56 -13.33 11.79 19.37
C VAL A 56 -13.66 11.28 20.75
N ALA A 57 -12.68 11.38 21.65
CA ALA A 57 -12.95 11.28 23.07
C ALA A 57 -13.99 12.36 23.36
N ARG A 58 -15.26 11.97 23.49
CA ARG A 58 -16.31 12.79 24.07
C ARG A 58 -15.98 12.93 25.56
N LEU A 59 -14.94 13.70 25.85
CA LEU A 59 -14.71 14.26 27.16
C LEU A 59 -15.54 15.54 27.24
N ILE A 60 -16.85 15.37 27.38
CA ILE A 60 -17.69 16.41 27.99
C ILE A 60 -17.85 16.00 29.45
N ILE A 61 -16.80 16.36 30.20
CA ILE A 61 -16.82 16.90 31.55
C ILE A 61 -18.00 16.43 32.42
N THR A 62 -17.68 15.56 33.38
CA THR A 62 -18.35 15.49 34.68
C THR A 62 -18.40 16.88 35.32
N SER A 63 -19.60 17.44 35.58
CA SER A 63 -19.95 18.32 36.72
C SER A 63 -21.10 19.29 36.40
N THR A 64 -22.36 18.82 36.47
CA THR A 64 -23.50 19.37 37.25
C THR A 64 -24.80 18.68 36.86
#